data_AF-A0A450VSH5-F1
#
_entry.id   AF-A0A450VSH5-F1
#
_cell.length_a   1.000
_cell.length_b   1.000
_cell.length_c   1.000
_cell.angle_alpha   90.00
_cell.angle_beta   90.00
_cell.angle_gamma   90.00
#
_symmetry.space_group_name_H-M   'P 1'
#
loop_
_entity.id
_entity.type
_entity.pdbx_description
1 polymer ?
#
loop_
_entity_poly.entity_id
_entity_poly.type
_entity_poly.pdbx_seq_one_letter_code
_entity_poly.pdbx_strand_id
1 'polypeptide(L)' 'MPISNELIDQPLAGSSSQEDILGEGGLLNELTKKVAERALEAEMETHLR' A
#
# COMPACT_ATOMS: atom_id res chain seq x y z
N MET A 1 3.88 12.86 -8.75
CA MET A 1 4.71 12.51 -7.58
C MET A 1 5.53 11.28 -7.96
N PRO A 2 6.85 11.37 -8.09
CA PRO A 2 7.66 10.17 -8.31
C PRO A 2 7.63 9.30 -7.04
N ILE A 3 7.38 8.00 -7.21
CA ILE A 3 7.56 7.03 -6.14
C ILE A 3 9.07 6.76 -6.05
N SER A 4 9.67 6.98 -4.88
CA SER A 4 11.09 6.70 -4.67
C SER A 4 11.34 5.19 -4.63
N ASN A 5 12.54 4.76 -5.03
CA ASN A 5 12.92 3.35 -4.91
C ASN A 5 12.82 2.85 -3.47
N GLU A 6 13.11 3.70 -2.48
CA GLU A 6 12.96 3.36 -1.07
C GLU A 6 11.53 2.92 -0.70
N LEU A 7 10.50 3.59 -1.26
CA LEU A 7 9.10 3.21 -1.04
C LEU A 7 8.73 1.88 -1.71
N ILE A 8 9.50 1.43 -2.69
CA ILE A 8 9.32 0.14 -3.37
C ILE A 8 10.12 -0.95 -2.65
N ASP A 9 11.36 -0.64 -2.27
CA ASP A 9 12.30 -1.59 -1.67
C ASP A 9 11.85 -2.03 -0.26
N GLN A 10 11.25 -1.11 0.52
CA GLN A 10 10.76 -1.42 1.88
C GLN A 10 9.68 -2.52 1.90
N PRO A 11 8.59 -2.45 1.10
CA PRO A 11 7.63 -3.53 0.98
C PRO A 11 8.24 -4.85 0.46
N LEU A 12 9.18 -4.77 -0.48
CA LEU A 12 9.77 -5.94 -1.14
C LEU A 12 10.77 -6.70 -0.27
N ALA A 13 11.36 -6.06 0.75
CA ALA A 13 12.38 -6.66 1.61
C ALA A 13 11.93 -7.93 2.36
N GLY A 14 10.62 -8.19 2.46
CA GLY A 14 10.04 -9.38 3.10
C GLY A 14 9.44 -10.41 2.14
N SER A 15 9.46 -10.15 0.83
CA SER A 15 8.85 -11.02 -0.17
C SER A 15 9.85 -12.07 -0.67
N SER A 16 9.45 -13.34 -0.66
CA SER A 16 10.30 -14.46 -1.08
C SER A 16 10.00 -14.95 -2.49
N SER A 17 8.84 -14.59 -3.03
CA SER A 17 8.39 -14.97 -4.37
C SER A 17 7.61 -13.87 -5.08
N GLN A 18 7.45 -14.01 -6.39
CA GLN A 18 6.58 -13.14 -7.18
C GLN A 18 5.10 -13.28 -6.76
N GLU A 19 4.70 -14.46 -6.28
CA GLU A 19 3.35 -14.72 -5.78
C GLU A 19 3.07 -14.00 -4.46
N ASP A 20 4.05 -13.86 -3.57
CA ASP A 20 3.92 -13.08 -2.33
C ASP A 20 3.63 -11.59 -2.61
N ILE A 21 4.03 -11.12 -3.79
CA ILE A 21 3.91 -9.71 -4.20
C ILE A 21 2.64 -9.49 -5.01
N LEU A 22 2.43 -10.31 -6.05
CA LEU A 22 1.42 -10.13 -7.10
C LEU A 22 0.24 -11.11 -6.99
N GLY A 23 0.36 -12.15 -6.18
CA GLY A 23 -0.67 -13.16 -5.99
C GLY A 23 -1.90 -12.63 -5.26
N GLU A 24 -2.94 -13.46 -5.22
CA GLU A 24 -4.16 -13.13 -4.49
C GLU A 24 -3.85 -13.01 -2.98
N GLY A 25 -4.13 -11.85 -2.41
CA GLY A 25 -3.77 -11.54 -1.01
C GLY A 25 -2.30 -11.20 -0.82
N GLY A 26 -1.54 -11.03 -1.90
CA GLY A 26 -0.15 -10.59 -1.88
C GLY A 26 0.01 -9.11 -1.48
N LEU A 27 1.26 -8.69 -1.41
CA LEU A 27 1.69 -7.38 -0.95
C LEU A 27 0.96 -6.20 -1.62
N LEU A 28 0.72 -6.26 -2.93
CA LEU A 28 0.05 -5.18 -3.64
C LEU A 28 -1.43 -5.03 -3.25
N ASN A 29 -2.13 -6.14 -2.98
CA ASN A 29 -3.52 -6.10 -2.51
C ASN A 29 -3.59 -5.45 -1.13
N GLU A 30 -2.71 -5.86 -0.22
CA GLU A 30 -2.63 -5.31 1.14
C GLU A 30 -2.24 -3.82 1.12
N LEU A 31 -1.28 -3.44 0.28
CA LEU A 31 -0.89 -2.04 0.13
C LEU A 31 -2.04 -1.19 -0.39
N THR A 32 -2.73 -1.66 -1.43
CA THR A 32 -3.89 -0.96 -2.02
C THR A 32 -4.98 -0.74 -0.98
N LYS A 33 -5.31 -1.78 -0.22
CA LYS A 33 -6.30 -1.71 0.87
C LYS A 33 -5.91 -0.66 1.92
N LYS A 34 -4.69 -0.72 2.42
CA LYS A 34 -4.16 0.20 3.45
C LYS A 34 -4.10 1.65 2.99
N VAL A 35 -3.83 1.89 1.70
CA VAL A 35 -3.84 3.23 1.12
C VAL A 35 -5.28 3.73 0.98
N ALA A 36 -6.20 2.90 0.51
CA ALA A 36 -7.62 3.25 0.40
C ALA A 36 -8.25 3.58 1.77
N GLU A 37 -7.96 2.78 2.80
CA GLU A 37 -8.42 3.05 4.18
C GLU A 37 -7.93 4.41 4.69
N ARG A 38 -6.64 4.72 4.53
CA ARG A 38 -6.08 6.02 4.93
C ARG A 38 -6.65 7.19 4.14
N ALA A 39 -6.91 7.01 2.85
CA ALA A 39 -7.53 8.03 2.03
C ALA A 39 -8.95 8.34 2.53
N LEU A 40 -9.73 7.30 2.84
CA LEU A 40 -11.08 7.44 3.39
C LEU A 40 -11.07 8.11 4.78
N GLU A 41 -10.12 7.74 5.65
CA GLU A 41 -9.94 8.39 6.96
C GLU A 41 -9.63 9.89 6.81
N ALA A 42 -8.71 10.24 5.89
CA ALA A 42 -8.37 11.64 5.62
C ALA A 42 -9.55 12.43 5.06
N GLU A 43 -10.39 11.82 4.23
CA GLU A 43 -11.64 12.43 3.75
C GLU A 43 -12.61 12.68 4.92
N MET A 44 -12.79 11.71 5.82
CA MET A 44 -13.65 11.85 7.00
C MET A 44 -13.16 12.97 7.94
N GLU A 45 -11.86 13.07 8.21
CA GLU A 45 -11.28 14.16 9.00
C GLU A 45 -11.45 15.54 8.35
N THR A 46 -11.46 15.58 7.02
CA THR A 46 -11.66 16.81 6.25
C THR A 46 -13.11 17.27 6.27
N HIS A 47 -14.08 16.34 6.32
CA HIS A 47 -15.52 16.64 6.35
C HIS A 47 -16.09 16.88 7.76
N LEU A 48 -15.34 16.58 8.82
CA LEU A 48 -15.74 16.85 10.22
C LEU A 48 -15.24 18.21 10.75
N ARG A 49 -14.61 19.04 9.92
CA ARG A 49 -14.18 20.41 10.25
C ARG A 49 -15.14 21.47 9.72
#